data_AF-A0A7K2MXE9-F1
#
_entry.id   AF-A0A7K2MXE9-F1
#
_cell.length_a   1.000
_cell.length_b   1.000
_cell.length_c   1.000
_cell.angle_alpha   90.00
_cell.angle_beta   90.00
_cell.angle_gamma   90.00
#
_symmetry.space_group_name_H-M   'P 1'
#
loop_
_entity.id
_entity.type
_entity.pdbx_description
1 polymer ?
#
loop_
_entity_poly.entity_id
_entity_poly.type
_entity_poly.pdbx_seq_one_letter_code
_entity_poly.pdbx_strand_id
1 'polypeptide(L)' 'MSVRVVVADDQELVRSGFSMILDAQPDIEVVAEAGDG' A
#
# COMPACT_ATOMS: atom_id res chain seq x y z
N MET A 1 -10.16 -11.20 9.75
CA MET A 1 -8.83 -11.69 9.31
C MET A 1 -8.36 -10.67 8.30
N SER A 2 -7.24 -9.98 8.53
CA SER A 2 -6.73 -8.95 7.61
C SER A 2 -5.71 -9.53 6.64
N VAL A 3 -5.76 -9.08 5.39
CA VAL A 3 -4.75 -9.33 4.36
C VAL A 3 -3.66 -8.29 4.51
N ARG A 4 -2.44 -8.73 4.77
CA ARG A 4 -1.27 -7.86 4.96
C ARG A 4 -0.54 -7.69 3.64
N VAL A 5 -0.35 -6.46 3.21
CA VAL A 5 0.18 -6.13 1.89
C VAL A 5 1.35 -5.15 1.98
N VAL A 6 2.24 -5.22 0.99
CA VAL A 6 3.30 -4.24 0.76
C VAL A 6 3.01 -3.55 -0.56
N VAL A 7 3.08 -2.22 -0.59
CA VAL A 7 2.95 -1.46 -1.84
C VAL A 7 4.34 -1.18 -2.38
N ALA A 8 4.65 -1.75 -3.56
CA ALA A 8 5.93 -1.58 -4.24
C ALA A 8 5.71 -0.84 -5.55
N ASP A 9 6.25 0.38 -5.66
CA ASP A 9 6.19 1.19 -6.87
C ASP A 9 7.29 2.26 -6.84
N ASP A 10 7.97 2.49 -7.98
CA ASP A 10 9.07 3.45 -8.10
C ASP A 10 8.60 4.92 -8.14
N GLN A 11 7.28 5.15 -8.16
CA GLN A 11 6.67 6.47 -8.17
C GLN A 11 5.91 6.76 -6.86
N GLU A 12 6.38 7.75 -6.10
CA GLU A 12 5.81 8.14 -4.80
C GLU A 12 4.31 8.47 -4.86
N LEU A 13 3.87 9.13 -5.93
CA LEU A 13 2.47 9.52 -6.12
C LEU A 13 1.56 8.30 -6.31
N VAL A 14 2.04 7.28 -7.03
CA VAL A 14 1.32 6.03 -7.25
C VAL A 14 1.18 5.26 -5.93
N ARG A 15 2.29 5.13 -5.20
CA ARG A 15 2.31 4.46 -3.90
C ARG A 15 1.38 5.11 -2.89
N SER A 16 1.41 6.44 -2.78
CA SER A 16 0.51 7.21 -1.91
C SER A 16 -0.96 7.03 -2.29
N GLY A 17 -1.26 6.98 -3.59
CA GLY A 17 -2.61 6.72 -4.10
C GLY A 17 -3.11 5.32 -3.74
N PHE A 18 -2.27 4.31 -3.87
CA PHE A 18 -2.62 2.94 -3.47
C PHE A 18 -2.82 2.81 -1.96
N SER A 19 -1.91 3.36 -1.14
CA SER A 19 -2.08 3.33 0.31
C SER A 19 -3.41 3.97 0.75
N MET A 20 -3.80 5.10 0.15
CA MET A 20 -5.09 5.74 0.42
C MET A 20 -6.30 4.86 0.06
N ILE A 21 -6.26 4.18 -1.10
CA ILE A 21 -7.36 3.31 -1.55
C ILE A 21 -7.45 2.05 -0.67
N LEU A 22 -6.30 1.49 -0.29
CA LEU A 22 -6.22 0.27 0.52
C LEU A 22 -6.60 0.52 1.98
N ASP A 23 -6.27 1.68 2.55
CA ASP A 23 -6.71 2.08 3.89
C ASP A 23 -8.23 2.20 4.03
N ALA A 24 -8.96 2.38 2.93
CA ALA A 24 -10.42 2.38 2.92
C ALA A 24 -11.01 0.97 3.03
N GLN A 25 -10.22 -0.09 2.87
CA GLN A 25 -10.69 -1.48 2.95
C GLN A 25 -10.51 -2.03 4.37
N PRO A 26 -11.59 -2.43 5.06
CA PRO A 26 -11.54 -2.84 6.47
C PRO A 26 -10.82 -4.17 6.72
N ASP A 27 -10.50 -4.92 5.67
CA ASP A 27 -9.81 -6.20 5.70
C ASP A 27 -8.40 -6.14 5.13
N ILE A 28 -7.87 -4.96 4.79
CA ILE A 28 -6.52 -4.79 4.26
C ILE A 28 -5.67 -3.94 5.21
N GLU A 29 -4.41 -4.33 5.37
CA GLU A 29 -3.41 -3.61 6.17
C GLU A 29 -2.14 -3.43 5.34
N VAL A 30 -1.78 -2.18 5.03
CA VAL A 30 -0.49 -1.83 4.40
C VAL A 30 0.59 -1.84 5.47
N VAL A 31 1.52 -2.81 5.39
CA VAL A 31 2.54 -3.00 6.44
C VAL A 31 3.90 -2.43 6.08
N ALA A 32 4.12 -2.11 4.81
CA ALA A 32 5.32 -1.45 4.32
C ALA A 32 5.12 -0.86 2.91
N GLU A 33 6.03 0.04 2.56
CA GLU A 33 6.15 0.67 1.25
C GLU A 33 7.58 0.44 0.72
N ALA A 34 7.70 0.06 -0.54
CA ALA A 34 8.98 -0.11 -1.25
C ALA A 34 9.00 0.79 -2.49
N GLY A 35 10.12 1.49 -2.71
CA GLY A 35 10.22 2.48 -3.79
C GLY A 35 11.55 2.51 -4.53
N ASP A 36 12.50 1.66 -4.16
CA ASP A 36 13.86 1.65 -4.69
C ASP A 36 14.17 0.48 -5.66
N GLY A 37 13.22 -0.42 -5.90
CA GLY A 37 13.36 -1.52 -6.88
C GLY A 37 14.28 -2.65 -6.44
#